data_AF-A0A2E2AN41-F1
#
_entry.id   AF-A0A2E2AN41-F1
#
_cell.length_a   1.000
_cell.length_b   1.000
_cell.length_c   1.000
_cell.angle_alpha   90.00
_cell.angle_beta   90.00
_cell.angle_gamma   90.00
#
_symmetry.space_group_name_H-M   'P 1'
#
loop_
_entity.id
_entity.type
_entity.pdbx_description
1 polymer ?
#
loop_
_entity_poly.entity_id
_entity_poly.type
_entity_poly.pdbx_seq_one_letter_code
_entity_poly.pdbx_strand_id
1 'polypeptide(L)'
;TYQGEHFQVSGKTFYPKPIQKPHPPIWIAGNSLAAIHRAVRHGDGWFPIGLRVEELLEGKETLKEICEREDRDPDSVTVALSLSLRMGRSVSSPDGNRQPLSGAMFQISDDVRRYEDAGLDHLVFSVPIADPNIALDSIKRFADEIIR
;
A
#
# COMPACT_ATOMS: atom_id res chain seq x y z
N THR A 1 13.28 25.42 14.01
CA THR A 1 14.49 24.75 14.53
C THR A 1 14.09 23.39 15.05
N TYR A 2 14.91 22.36 14.82
CA TYR A 2 14.73 20.99 15.33
C TYR A 2 16.05 20.51 15.93
N GLN A 3 15.98 19.80 17.04
CA GLN A 3 17.13 19.28 17.79
C GLN A 3 16.84 17.81 18.11
N GLY A 4 17.33 16.91 17.27
CA GLY A 4 17.20 15.47 17.46
C GLY A 4 18.54 14.80 17.71
N GLU A 5 18.48 13.53 18.08
CA GLU A 5 19.67 12.69 18.32
C GLU A 5 20.55 12.58 17.07
N HIS A 6 19.95 12.40 15.89
CA HIS A 6 20.68 12.16 14.65
C HIS A 6 20.94 13.40 13.81
N PHE A 7 20.14 14.47 13.98
CA PHE A 7 20.33 15.70 13.22
C PHE A 7 19.78 16.92 13.95
N GLN A 8 20.42 18.06 13.69
CA GLN A 8 20.04 19.37 14.22
C GLN A 8 19.86 20.34 13.05
N VAL A 9 18.76 21.08 13.05
CA VAL A 9 18.43 22.05 11.98
C VAL A 9 18.02 23.37 12.60
N SER A 10 18.75 24.43 12.28
CA SER A 10 18.42 25.82 12.65
C SER A 10 18.43 26.73 11.41
N GLY A 11 17.69 27.84 11.47
CA GLY A 11 17.70 28.87 10.43
C GLY A 11 17.20 28.44 9.04
N LYS A 12 16.39 27.37 8.94
CA LYS A 12 15.80 26.92 7.68
C LYS A 12 14.34 27.34 7.56
N THR A 13 13.94 27.72 6.36
CA THR A 13 12.57 28.11 6.03
C THR A 13 12.07 27.27 4.86
N PHE A 14 10.90 26.68 5.02
CA PHE A 14 10.23 25.90 3.98
C PHE A 14 9.05 26.69 3.45
N TYR A 15 8.98 26.86 2.12
CA TYR A 15 7.89 27.48 1.38
C TYR A 15 7.59 26.70 0.08
N PRO A 16 6.31 26.65 -0.36
CA PRO A 16 5.13 27.15 0.35
C PRO A 16 4.89 26.37 1.65
N LYS A 17 4.20 26.97 2.61
CA LYS A 17 3.79 26.24 3.81
C LYS A 17 2.71 25.23 3.39
N PRO A 18 2.85 23.94 3.72
CA PRO A 18 1.79 22.98 3.44
C PRO A 18 0.55 23.35 4.25
N ILE A 19 -0.63 23.15 3.66
CA ILE A 19 -1.89 23.21 4.39
C ILE A 19 -1.80 22.24 5.56
N GLN A 20 -2.01 22.74 6.78
CA GLN A 20 -1.87 21.94 8.00
C GLN A 20 -3.17 21.21 8.36
N LYS A 21 -4.34 21.76 8.01
CA LYS A 21 -5.65 21.16 8.31
C LYS A 21 -6.68 21.40 7.18
N PRO A 22 -7.29 20.35 6.62
CA PRO A 22 -6.78 18.98 6.70
C PRO A 22 -5.38 18.93 6.04
N HIS A 23 -4.44 18.23 6.66
CA HIS A 23 -3.20 17.88 5.96
C HIS A 23 -3.50 16.68 5.03
N PRO A 24 -2.71 16.48 3.96
CA PRO A 24 -2.74 15.23 3.23
C PRO A 24 -2.52 14.03 4.17
N PRO A 25 -3.17 12.87 3.95
CA PRO A 25 -2.93 11.69 4.74
C PRO A 25 -1.47 11.22 4.59
N ILE A 26 -0.86 10.82 5.70
CA ILE A 26 0.51 10.33 5.76
C ILE A 26 0.48 8.81 5.95
N TRP A 27 0.76 8.07 4.88
CA TRP A 27 0.88 6.62 4.94
C TRP A 27 2.32 6.20 5.22
N ILE A 28 2.48 5.25 6.15
CA ILE A 28 3.79 4.72 6.54
C ILE A 28 3.99 3.37 5.89
N ALA A 29 5.01 3.30 5.03
CA ALA A 29 5.32 2.10 4.29
C ALA A 29 6.16 1.09 5.08
N GLY A 30 6.03 -0.18 4.70
CA GLY A 30 6.90 -1.28 5.15
C GLY A 30 6.13 -2.46 5.75
N ASN A 31 6.72 -3.65 5.62
CA ASN A 31 6.08 -4.91 5.99
C ASN A 31 6.43 -5.38 7.42
N SER A 32 7.34 -4.68 8.12
CA SER A 32 7.78 -5.11 9.45
C SER A 32 6.81 -4.67 10.54
N LEU A 33 6.82 -5.40 11.66
CA LEU A 33 6.08 -5.03 12.87
C LEU A 33 6.39 -3.59 13.31
N ALA A 34 7.65 -3.16 13.20
CA ALA A 34 8.04 -1.79 13.52
C ALA A 34 7.41 -0.74 12.58
N ALA A 35 7.16 -1.08 11.31
CA ALA A 35 6.43 -0.21 10.39
C ALA A 35 4.95 -0.11 10.75
N ILE A 36 4.31 -1.23 11.12
CA ILE A 36 2.91 -1.25 11.60
C ILE A 36 2.78 -0.39 12.86
N HIS A 37 3.68 -0.56 13.84
CA HIS A 37 3.70 0.30 15.04
C HIS A 37 3.80 1.80 14.70
N ARG A 38 4.66 2.16 13.75
CA ARG A 38 4.78 3.56 13.32
C ARG A 38 3.50 4.04 12.65
N ALA A 39 2.91 3.23 11.75
CA ALA A 39 1.65 3.55 11.09
C ALA A 39 0.55 3.84 12.11
N VAL A 40 0.39 2.97 13.11
CA VAL A 40 -0.62 3.14 14.18
C VAL A 40 -0.33 4.35 15.08
N ARG A 41 0.93 4.64 15.41
CA ARG A 41 1.25 5.76 16.34
C ARG A 41 1.29 7.13 15.67
N HIS A 42 1.65 7.19 14.40
CA HIS A 42 2.06 8.45 13.75
C HIS A 42 1.48 8.66 12.36
N GLY A 43 0.90 7.62 11.74
CA GLY A 43 0.40 7.69 10.37
C GLY A 43 -1.13 7.69 10.31
N ASP A 44 -1.63 8.02 9.12
CA ASP A 44 -3.03 7.87 8.73
C ASP A 44 -3.29 6.54 8.00
N GLY A 45 -2.22 5.78 7.70
CA GLY A 45 -2.33 4.48 7.07
C GLY A 45 -1.05 3.64 7.09
N TRP A 46 -1.22 2.33 6.93
CA TRP A 46 -0.17 1.33 6.73
C TRP A 46 -0.08 0.97 5.25
N PHE A 47 1.12 1.04 4.67
CA PHE A 47 1.35 0.82 3.24
C PHE A 47 2.42 -0.25 2.94
N PRO A 48 2.10 -1.54 3.12
CA PRO A 48 2.98 -2.65 2.74
C PRO A 48 3.18 -2.77 1.22
N ILE A 49 4.16 -3.58 0.84
CA ILE A 49 4.50 -3.88 -0.55
C ILE A 49 4.54 -5.39 -0.74
N GLY A 50 3.86 -5.89 -1.77
CA GLY A 50 4.02 -7.25 -2.27
C GLY A 50 3.46 -8.36 -1.37
N LEU A 51 2.69 -8.03 -0.33
CA LEU A 51 2.05 -9.02 0.52
C LEU A 51 0.97 -9.78 -0.25
N ARG A 52 0.86 -11.07 0.04
CA ARG A 52 -0.27 -11.92 -0.32
C ARG A 52 -1.45 -11.63 0.59
N VAL A 53 -2.63 -12.12 0.21
CA VAL A 53 -3.87 -11.91 0.97
C VAL A 53 -3.75 -12.41 2.41
N GLU A 54 -3.15 -13.57 2.60
CA GLU A 54 -2.99 -14.18 3.92
C GLU A 54 -2.04 -13.34 4.81
N GLU A 55 -0.95 -12.82 4.24
CA GLU A 55 -0.01 -11.94 4.94
C GLU A 55 -0.63 -10.56 5.24
N LEU A 56 -1.51 -10.07 4.36
CA LEU A 56 -2.26 -8.83 4.59
C LEU A 56 -3.21 -8.99 5.78
N LEU A 57 -3.92 -10.12 5.86
CA LEU A 57 -4.82 -10.43 6.98
C LEU A 57 -4.06 -10.53 8.31
N GLU A 58 -2.92 -11.20 8.33
CA GLU A 58 -2.03 -11.28 9.51
C GLU A 58 -1.54 -9.88 9.95
N GLY A 59 -1.14 -9.05 8.99
CA GLY A 59 -0.72 -7.68 9.26
C GLY A 59 -1.85 -6.79 9.77
N LYS A 60 -3.08 -6.98 9.25
CA LYS A 60 -4.28 -6.27 9.73
C LYS A 60 -4.65 -6.66 11.15
N GLU A 61 -4.57 -7.94 11.50
CA GLU A 61 -4.81 -8.37 12.88
C GLU A 61 -3.77 -7.76 13.83
N THR A 62 -2.50 -7.77 13.43
CA THR A 62 -1.43 -7.12 14.19
C THR A 62 -1.67 -5.61 14.35
N LEU A 63 -2.10 -4.93 13.28
CA LEU A 63 -2.45 -3.52 13.32
C LEU A 63 -3.59 -3.26 14.32
N LYS A 64 -4.64 -4.08 14.29
CA LYS A 64 -5.78 -3.99 15.20
C LYS A 64 -5.34 -4.15 16.66
N GLU A 65 -4.53 -5.17 16.98
CA GLU A 65 -4.01 -5.36 18.33
C GLU A 65 -3.20 -4.16 18.84
N ILE A 66 -2.43 -3.53 17.95
CA ILE A 66 -1.64 -2.34 18.31
C ILE A 66 -2.57 -1.13 18.51
N CYS A 67 -3.57 -0.95 17.64
CA CYS A 67 -4.58 0.10 17.79
C CYS A 67 -5.30 0.00 19.14
N GLU A 68 -5.73 -1.20 19.54
CA GLU A 68 -6.35 -1.44 20.85
C GLU A 68 -5.44 -1.05 22.02
N ARG A 69 -4.14 -1.39 21.94
CA ARG A 69 -3.16 -1.03 22.98
C ARG A 69 -2.87 0.47 23.05
N GLU A 70 -3.04 1.19 21.96
CA GLU A 70 -2.79 2.63 21.84
C GLU A 70 -4.08 3.47 21.97
N ASP A 71 -5.22 2.84 22.31
CA ASP A 71 -6.55 3.47 22.40
C ASP A 71 -6.95 4.23 21.13
N ARG A 72 -6.65 3.62 19.97
CA ARG A 72 -6.95 4.14 18.63
C ARG A 72 -7.96 3.24 17.94
N ASP A 73 -8.92 3.85 17.25
CA ASP A 73 -9.84 3.13 16.35
C ASP A 73 -9.06 2.47 15.19
N PRO A 74 -9.09 1.13 15.03
CA PRO A 74 -8.46 0.45 13.91
C PRO A 74 -8.92 0.95 12.54
N ASP A 75 -10.19 1.32 12.40
CA ASP A 75 -10.77 1.78 11.13
C ASP A 75 -10.30 3.20 10.76
N SER A 76 -9.66 3.91 11.70
CA SER A 76 -8.98 5.19 11.43
C SER A 76 -7.61 5.04 10.77
N VAL A 77 -7.14 3.81 10.53
CA VAL A 77 -5.86 3.52 9.86
C VAL A 77 -6.14 2.88 8.50
N THR A 78 -5.93 3.65 7.44
CA THR A 78 -6.05 3.14 6.07
C THR A 78 -5.06 1.99 5.81
N VAL A 79 -5.51 0.92 5.18
CA VAL A 79 -4.69 -0.19 4.71
C VAL A 79 -4.54 -0.10 3.20
N ALA A 80 -3.35 0.28 2.74
CA ALA A 80 -3.01 0.36 1.32
C ALA A 80 -1.97 -0.71 0.97
N LEU A 81 -1.91 -1.19 -0.27
CA LEU A 81 -0.93 -2.21 -0.69
C LEU A 81 -0.37 -1.88 -2.06
N SER A 82 0.95 -2.01 -2.22
CA SER A 82 1.60 -1.90 -3.53
C SER A 82 1.87 -3.26 -4.16
N LEU A 83 1.36 -3.50 -5.37
CA LEU A 83 1.63 -4.70 -6.18
C LEU A 83 2.24 -4.35 -7.56
N SER A 84 2.58 -5.37 -8.35
CA SER A 84 3.03 -5.21 -9.75
C SER A 84 2.01 -5.84 -10.70
N LEU A 85 1.45 -5.05 -11.60
CA LEU A 85 0.54 -5.51 -12.63
C LEU A 85 1.32 -6.13 -13.79
N ARG A 86 1.06 -7.41 -14.10
CA ARG A 86 1.69 -8.16 -15.19
C ARG A 86 0.62 -8.91 -16.01
N MET A 87 -0.10 -8.14 -16.81
CA MET A 87 -1.17 -8.67 -17.66
C MET A 87 -0.63 -9.60 -18.77
N GLY A 88 -1.32 -10.72 -18.98
CA GLY A 88 -0.96 -11.72 -20.01
C GLY A 88 0.27 -12.56 -19.69
N ARG A 89 0.95 -12.30 -18.57
CA ARG A 89 2.16 -13.02 -18.15
C ARG A 89 2.04 -13.47 -16.71
N SER A 90 1.85 -14.76 -16.50
CA SER A 90 1.94 -15.36 -15.17
C SER A 90 3.39 -15.31 -14.68
N VAL A 91 3.59 -14.86 -13.45
CA VAL A 91 4.88 -14.90 -12.78
C VAL A 91 4.77 -15.81 -11.58
N SER A 92 5.68 -16.77 -11.46
CA SER A 92 5.75 -17.62 -10.28
C SER A 92 6.52 -16.93 -9.17
N SER A 93 6.02 -17.02 -7.94
CA SER A 93 6.76 -16.71 -6.73
C SER A 93 7.69 -17.89 -6.36
N PRO A 94 8.69 -17.67 -5.48
CA PRO A 94 9.64 -18.72 -5.08
C PRO A 94 9.00 -19.97 -4.45
N ASP A 95 7.82 -19.82 -3.86
CA ASP A 95 7.00 -20.89 -3.27
C ASP A 95 6.20 -21.69 -4.31
N GLY A 96 6.35 -21.38 -5.61
CA GLY A 96 5.66 -22.04 -6.72
C GLY A 96 4.27 -21.51 -7.02
N ASN A 97 3.74 -20.59 -6.20
CA ASN A 97 2.45 -19.97 -6.44
C ASN A 97 2.53 -18.92 -7.55
N ARG A 98 1.37 -18.48 -8.06
CA ARG A 98 1.29 -17.32 -8.95
C ARG A 98 1.42 -16.05 -8.11
N GLN A 99 2.26 -15.11 -8.56
CA GLN A 99 2.28 -13.77 -8.00
C GLN A 99 0.92 -13.10 -8.26
N PRO A 100 0.31 -12.46 -7.25
CA PRO A 100 -0.91 -11.69 -7.44
C PRO A 100 -0.74 -10.62 -8.54
N LEU A 101 -1.83 -10.26 -9.22
CA LEU A 101 -1.83 -9.27 -10.30
C LEU A 101 -1.01 -9.68 -11.52
N SER A 102 -0.76 -10.99 -11.70
CA SER A 102 -0.10 -11.55 -12.88
C SER A 102 -0.96 -12.62 -13.57
N GLY A 103 -0.84 -12.71 -14.90
CA GLY A 103 -1.54 -13.72 -15.70
C GLY A 103 -2.73 -13.18 -16.49
N ALA A 104 -3.74 -14.03 -16.69
CA ALA A 104 -4.93 -13.67 -17.46
C ALA A 104 -5.83 -12.69 -16.70
N MET A 105 -6.65 -11.93 -17.42
CA MET A 105 -7.44 -10.86 -16.81
C MET A 105 -8.42 -11.33 -15.74
N PHE A 106 -9.05 -12.49 -15.94
CA PHE A 106 -9.93 -13.07 -14.93
C PHE A 106 -9.19 -13.43 -13.63
N GLN A 107 -7.91 -13.83 -13.72
CA GLN A 107 -7.08 -14.13 -12.55
C GLN A 107 -6.71 -12.84 -11.81
N ILE A 108 -6.42 -11.78 -12.56
CA ILE A 108 -6.11 -10.47 -11.99
C ILE A 108 -7.35 -9.87 -11.31
N SER A 109 -8.53 -10.00 -11.94
CA SER A 109 -9.80 -9.58 -11.34
C SER A 109 -10.13 -10.37 -10.08
N ASP A 110 -9.91 -11.68 -10.07
CA ASP A 110 -10.06 -12.54 -8.88
C ASP A 110 -9.11 -12.11 -7.75
N ASP A 111 -7.83 -11.83 -8.08
CA ASP A 111 -6.86 -11.34 -7.10
C ASP A 111 -7.33 -10.03 -6.46
N VAL A 112 -7.79 -9.05 -7.27
CA VAL A 112 -8.29 -7.75 -6.77
C VAL A 112 -9.47 -7.94 -5.81
N ARG A 113 -10.45 -8.78 -6.17
CA ARG A 113 -11.59 -9.08 -5.30
C ARG A 113 -11.16 -9.71 -3.99
N ARG A 114 -10.20 -10.64 -4.02
CA ARG A 114 -9.69 -11.27 -2.79
C ARG A 114 -9.01 -10.27 -1.85
N TYR A 115 -8.36 -9.23 -2.39
CA TYR A 115 -7.82 -8.15 -1.56
C TYR A 115 -8.92 -7.23 -1.02
N GLU A 116 -9.92 -6.91 -1.83
CA GLU A 116 -11.10 -6.15 -1.40
C GLU A 116 -11.84 -6.88 -0.27
N ASP A 117 -12.10 -8.19 -0.41
CA ASP A 117 -12.72 -9.03 0.60
C ASP A 117 -11.87 -9.14 1.88
N ALA A 118 -10.54 -9.03 1.77
CA ALA A 118 -9.64 -8.94 2.91
C ALA A 118 -9.64 -7.54 3.57
N GLY A 119 -10.44 -6.61 3.04
CA GLY A 119 -10.60 -5.23 3.50
C GLY A 119 -9.39 -4.35 3.19
N LEU A 120 -8.84 -4.47 1.99
CA LEU A 120 -7.86 -3.52 1.47
C LEU A 120 -8.58 -2.23 1.04
N ASP A 121 -8.17 -1.07 1.56
CA ASP A 121 -8.78 0.22 1.20
C ASP A 121 -8.26 0.74 -0.13
N HIS A 122 -6.95 0.59 -0.37
CA HIS A 122 -6.31 1.07 -1.59
C HIS A 122 -5.33 0.07 -2.17
N LEU A 123 -5.54 -0.29 -3.43
CA LEU A 123 -4.56 -0.99 -4.24
C LEU A 123 -3.76 0.01 -5.09
N VAL A 124 -2.47 0.10 -4.82
CA VAL A 124 -1.50 0.80 -5.67
C VAL A 124 -0.77 -0.25 -6.51
N PHE A 125 -0.55 0.01 -7.79
CA PHE A 125 0.22 -0.92 -8.61
C PHE A 125 1.18 -0.21 -9.54
N SER A 126 2.31 -0.89 -9.80
CA SER A 126 3.25 -0.51 -10.85
C SER A 126 3.03 -1.37 -12.09
N VAL A 127 3.37 -0.84 -13.26
CA VAL A 127 3.36 -1.57 -14.53
C VAL A 127 4.81 -1.64 -15.02
N PRO A 128 5.56 -2.72 -14.70
CA PRO A 128 6.99 -2.83 -15.00
C PRO A 128 7.22 -3.20 -16.47
N ILE A 129 6.79 -2.31 -17.37
CA ILE A 129 6.92 -2.40 -18.83
C ILE A 129 7.72 -1.18 -19.29
N ALA A 130 8.75 -1.40 -20.11
CA ALA A 130 9.63 -0.33 -20.57
C ALA A 130 8.96 0.59 -21.60
N ASP A 131 8.06 0.05 -22.43
CA ASP A 131 7.32 0.82 -23.42
C ASP A 131 6.13 1.56 -22.77
N PRO A 132 6.11 2.90 -22.81
CA PRO A 132 5.04 3.69 -22.18
C PRO A 132 3.67 3.50 -22.84
N ASN A 133 3.59 3.20 -24.15
CA ASN A 133 2.31 2.96 -24.82
C ASN A 133 1.69 1.65 -24.34
N ILE A 134 2.50 0.60 -24.23
CA ILE A 134 2.06 -0.69 -23.68
C ILE A 134 1.65 -0.56 -22.22
N ALA A 135 2.40 0.24 -21.43
CA ALA A 135 2.05 0.53 -20.04
C ALA A 135 0.70 1.25 -19.93
N LEU A 136 0.48 2.30 -20.74
CA LEU A 136 -0.78 3.05 -20.78
C LEU A 136 -1.96 2.18 -21.20
N ASP A 137 -1.80 1.33 -22.22
CA ASP A 137 -2.85 0.43 -22.67
C ASP A 137 -3.19 -0.61 -21.59
N SER A 138 -2.19 -1.10 -20.86
CA SER A 138 -2.42 -1.99 -19.71
C SER A 138 -3.20 -1.31 -18.59
N ILE A 139 -2.90 -0.04 -18.30
CA ILE A 139 -3.63 0.76 -17.28
C ILE A 139 -5.08 0.99 -17.70
N LYS A 140 -5.31 1.40 -18.96
CA LYS A 140 -6.68 1.60 -19.49
C LYS A 140 -7.49 0.32 -19.40
N ARG A 141 -6.89 -0.79 -19.84
CA ARG A 141 -7.56 -2.10 -19.84
C ARG A 141 -7.86 -2.60 -18.43
N PHE A 142 -6.96 -2.35 -17.47
CA PHE A 142 -7.25 -2.58 -16.05
C PHE A 142 -8.44 -1.74 -15.57
N ALA A 143 -8.47 -0.44 -15.90
CA ALA A 143 -9.57 0.44 -15.50
C ALA A 143 -10.92 -0.01 -16.07
N ASP A 144 -10.99 -0.31 -17.37
CA ASP A 144 -12.25 -0.64 -18.07
C ASP A 144 -12.88 -1.97 -17.63
N GLU A 145 -12.03 -2.94 -17.26
CA GLU A 145 -12.44 -4.31 -16.97
C GLU A 145 -12.53 -4.62 -15.46
N ILE A 146 -11.85 -3.86 -14.59
CA ILE A 146 -11.78 -4.15 -13.14
C ILE A 146 -12.39 -3.04 -12.26
N ILE A 147 -12.18 -1.76 -12.56
CA ILE A 147 -12.60 -0.63 -11.69
C ILE A 147 -14.05 -0.18 -12.01
N ARG A 148 -14.98 -1.12 -12.16
CA ARG A 148 -16.38 -0.78 -12.46
C ARG A 148 -17.19 -0.42 -11.23
#